data_AF-A0A7S2FKW4-F1
#
_entry.id   AF-A0A7S2FKW4-F1
#
_cell.length_a   1.000
_cell.length_b   1.000
_cell.length_c   1.000
_cell.angle_alpha   90.00
_cell.angle_beta   90.00
_cell.angle_gamma   90.00
#
_symmetry.space_group_name_H-M   'P 1'
#
loop_
_entity.id
_entity.type
_entity.pdbx_description
1 polymer ?
#
loop_
_entity_poly.entity_id
_entity_poly.type
_entity_poly.pdbx_seq_one_letter_code
_entity_poly.pdbx_strand_id
1 'polypeptide(L)'
;VAATEQLLTTMEKRLQKSVTAEVRSQFKSMQQSLEGKIKSEVREVLASEEPVVAAFRQSFQELIIPSFEAATQRMFDQINDAVVKGVAESAATGGANGAVRVRPAAAPAVPSLSPQEEISELLAENEYNEAMMKALGEKDLGLVTWLCQQLDTAILFGDGADEHPPLSQTVLVCLLQQLGAQLSTDTTLKLEWMKEISLNLDKDCEDIATYAPDVLKQLTVAMKSFASTPEGRLHSTELRLLMRVL
;
A
#
# COMPACT_ATOMS: atom_id res chain seq x y z
N VAL A 1 7.01 -17.54 -82.56
CA VAL A 1 5.78 -17.40 -81.74
C VAL A 1 5.68 -18.54 -80.71
N ALA A 2 5.64 -19.81 -81.13
CA ALA A 2 5.55 -20.94 -80.17
C ALA A 2 6.74 -21.05 -79.18
N ALA A 3 7.98 -20.83 -79.64
CA ALA A 3 9.17 -20.89 -78.78
C ALA A 3 9.23 -19.76 -77.74
N THR A 4 8.72 -18.58 -78.08
CA THR A 4 8.65 -17.41 -77.19
C THR A 4 7.57 -17.59 -76.10
N GLU A 5 6.43 -18.20 -76.42
CA GLU A 5 5.39 -18.51 -75.42
C GLU A 5 5.82 -19.62 -74.45
N GLN A 6 6.57 -20.62 -74.93
CA GLN A 6 7.16 -21.64 -74.06
C GLN A 6 8.22 -21.06 -73.10
N LEU A 7 9.02 -20.09 -73.56
CA LEU A 7 9.98 -19.40 -72.70
C LEU A 7 9.29 -18.57 -71.62
N LEU A 8 8.24 -17.82 -71.98
CA LEU A 8 7.48 -16.98 -71.05
C LEU A 8 6.82 -17.83 -69.95
N THR A 9 6.13 -18.91 -70.32
CA THR A 9 5.50 -19.83 -69.36
C THR A 9 6.51 -20.57 -68.47
N THR A 10 7.70 -20.87 -69.01
CA THR A 10 8.80 -21.47 -68.23
C THR A 10 9.39 -20.47 -67.23
N MET A 11 9.54 -19.21 -67.63
CA MET A 11 9.99 -18.12 -66.75
C MET A 11 8.97 -17.86 -65.64
N GLU A 12 7.68 -17.77 -65.95
CA GLU A 12 6.60 -17.62 -64.96
C GLU A 12 6.60 -18.75 -63.94
N LYS A 13 6.68 -20.01 -64.39
CA LYS A 13 6.77 -21.16 -63.48
C LYS A 13 8.00 -21.12 -62.57
N ARG A 14 9.14 -20.66 -63.08
CA ARG A 14 10.37 -20.52 -62.28
C ARG A 14 10.27 -19.37 -61.29
N LEU A 15 9.75 -18.22 -61.71
CA LEU A 15 9.49 -17.07 -60.85
C LEU A 15 8.52 -17.43 -59.74
N GLN A 16 7.39 -18.07 -60.06
CA GLN A 16 6.38 -18.45 -59.09
C GLN A 16 6.92 -19.46 -58.07
N LYS A 17 7.70 -20.45 -58.51
CA LYS A 17 8.39 -21.38 -57.60
C LYS A 17 9.41 -20.66 -56.70
N SER A 18 10.21 -19.76 -57.26
CA SER A 18 11.21 -18.99 -56.52
C SER A 18 10.56 -18.09 -55.47
N VAL A 19 9.55 -17.33 -55.86
CA VAL A 19 8.81 -16.43 -54.97
C VAL A 19 8.10 -17.21 -53.87
N THR A 20 7.47 -18.34 -54.19
CA THR A 20 6.77 -19.16 -53.19
C THR A 20 7.75 -19.78 -52.18
N ALA A 21 8.94 -20.18 -52.63
CA ALA A 21 9.98 -20.69 -51.74
C ALA A 21 10.52 -19.60 -50.81
N GLU A 22 10.75 -18.40 -51.34
CA GLU A 22 11.26 -17.26 -50.57
C GLU A 22 10.26 -16.78 -49.51
N VAL A 23 8.98 -16.65 -49.88
CA VAL A 23 7.90 -16.27 -48.93
C VAL A 23 7.77 -17.32 -47.82
N ARG A 24 7.87 -18.61 -48.14
CA ARG A 24 7.81 -19.68 -47.13
C ARG A 24 9.02 -19.66 -46.20
N SER A 25 10.21 -19.37 -46.75
CA SER A 25 11.46 -19.21 -46.00
C SER A 25 11.34 -18.06 -44.99
N GLN A 26 10.91 -16.89 -45.46
CA GLN A 26 10.66 -15.69 -44.66
C GLN A 26 9.67 -15.97 -43.52
N PHE A 27 8.53 -16.61 -43.82
CA PHE A 27 7.53 -16.94 -42.80
C PHE A 27 8.09 -17.86 -41.72
N LYS A 28 8.87 -18.87 -42.10
CA LYS A 28 9.49 -19.81 -41.15
C LYS A 28 10.53 -19.13 -40.27
N SER A 29 11.33 -18.22 -40.84
CA SER A 29 12.30 -17.42 -40.09
C SER A 29 11.63 -16.50 -39.08
N MET A 30 10.55 -15.82 -39.50
CA MET A 30 9.77 -14.93 -38.63
C MET A 30 9.12 -15.71 -37.48
N GLN A 31 8.55 -16.88 -37.75
CA GLN A 31 7.98 -17.75 -36.72
C GLN A 31 9.02 -18.18 -35.67
N GLN A 32 10.21 -18.58 -36.11
CA GLN A 32 11.30 -18.96 -35.20
C GLN A 32 11.80 -17.79 -34.34
N SER A 33 11.89 -16.59 -34.93
CA SER A 33 12.28 -15.38 -34.20
C SER A 33 11.23 -15.01 -33.14
N LEU A 34 9.94 -15.09 -33.48
CA LEU A 34 8.84 -14.80 -32.56
C LEU A 34 8.81 -15.81 -31.40
N GLU A 35 8.94 -17.10 -31.68
CA GLU A 35 9.01 -18.14 -30.65
C GLU A 35 10.21 -17.94 -29.71
N GLY A 36 11.36 -17.53 -30.26
CA GLY A 36 12.56 -17.22 -29.46
C GLY A 36 12.32 -16.06 -28.50
N LYS A 37 11.75 -14.96 -28.99
CA LYS A 37 11.43 -13.77 -28.18
C LYS A 37 10.39 -14.04 -27.10
N ILE A 38 9.31 -14.76 -27.44
CA ILE A 38 8.27 -15.11 -26.46
C ILE A 38 8.87 -15.99 -25.37
N LYS A 39 9.71 -16.98 -25.72
CA LYS A 39 10.38 -17.85 -24.74
C LYS A 39 11.35 -17.08 -23.84
N SER A 40 12.04 -16.06 -24.35
CA SER A 40 12.94 -15.24 -23.53
C SER A 40 12.17 -14.30 -22.61
N GLU A 41 11.15 -13.59 -23.11
CA GLU A 41 10.34 -12.68 -22.28
C GLU A 41 9.57 -13.44 -21.20
N VAL A 42 8.93 -14.57 -21.53
CA VAL A 42 8.23 -15.38 -20.54
C VAL A 42 9.18 -15.93 -19.48
N ARG A 43 10.42 -16.28 -19.85
CA ARG A 43 11.44 -16.73 -18.88
C ARG A 43 11.87 -15.61 -17.95
N GLU A 44 12.02 -14.40 -18.44
CA GLU A 44 12.39 -13.22 -17.64
C GLU A 44 11.28 -12.84 -16.66
N VAL A 45 10.02 -12.90 -17.10
CA VAL A 45 8.85 -12.68 -16.24
C VAL A 45 8.65 -13.80 -15.21
N LEU A 46 8.93 -15.06 -15.54
CA LEU A 46 8.84 -16.15 -14.55
C LEU A 46 10.03 -16.17 -13.58
N ALA A 47 11.20 -15.67 -13.99
CA ALA A 47 12.34 -15.50 -13.10
C ALA A 47 12.14 -14.36 -12.09
N SER A 48 11.10 -13.52 -12.23
CA SER A 48 10.78 -12.45 -11.29
C SER A 48 9.98 -12.92 -10.05
N GLU A 49 9.70 -14.22 -9.87
CA GLU A 49 9.09 -14.73 -8.62
C GLU A 49 10.10 -14.93 -7.47
N GLU A 50 11.36 -15.29 -7.75
CA GLU A 50 12.44 -15.40 -6.75
C GLU A 50 12.81 -14.09 -6.03
N PRO A 51 12.85 -12.90 -6.68
CA PRO A 51 13.21 -11.66 -6.00
C PRO A 51 12.18 -11.24 -4.94
N VAL A 52 10.94 -11.71 -4.97
CA VAL A 52 9.93 -11.34 -3.95
C VAL A 52 10.25 -12.01 -2.61
N VAL A 53 10.58 -13.30 -2.62
CA VAL A 53 10.98 -14.03 -1.39
C VAL A 53 12.36 -13.55 -0.92
N ALA A 54 13.28 -13.26 -1.85
CA ALA A 54 14.58 -12.70 -1.52
C ALA A 54 14.47 -11.29 -0.91
N ALA A 55 13.67 -10.40 -1.50
CA ALA A 55 13.40 -9.06 -0.98
C ALA A 55 12.66 -9.12 0.36
N PHE A 56 11.69 -10.02 0.53
CA PHE A 56 11.02 -10.22 1.81
C PHE A 56 11.99 -10.71 2.90
N ARG A 57 12.86 -11.67 2.57
CA ARG A 57 13.91 -12.15 3.48
C ARG A 57 14.89 -11.03 3.81
N GLN A 58 15.26 -10.21 2.84
CA GLN A 58 16.14 -9.06 3.03
C GLN A 58 15.50 -8.00 3.93
N SER A 59 14.22 -7.65 3.73
CA SER A 59 13.48 -6.75 4.61
C SER A 59 13.40 -7.28 6.05
N PHE A 60 13.24 -8.58 6.24
CA PHE A 60 13.28 -9.18 7.57
C PHE A 60 14.68 -9.09 8.21
N GLN A 61 15.73 -9.32 7.42
CA GLN A 61 17.12 -9.29 7.91
C GLN A 61 17.65 -7.90 8.18
N GLU A 62 17.24 -6.89 7.40
CA GLU A 62 17.75 -5.52 7.51
C GLU A 62 16.90 -4.62 8.39
N LEU A 63 15.59 -4.86 8.49
CA LEU A 63 14.67 -3.99 9.23
C LEU A 63 14.12 -4.65 10.50
N ILE A 64 13.60 -5.87 10.39
CA ILE A 64 12.87 -6.50 11.51
C ILE A 64 13.82 -7.06 12.57
N ILE A 65 14.85 -7.83 12.20
CA ILE A 65 15.78 -8.39 13.20
C ILE A 65 16.51 -7.30 14.00
N PRO A 66 17.09 -6.25 13.36
CA PRO A 66 17.80 -5.22 14.11
C PRO A 66 16.89 -4.37 15.00
N SER A 67 15.64 -4.13 14.58
CA SER A 67 14.69 -3.39 15.41
C SER A 67 14.24 -4.19 16.63
N PHE A 68 14.03 -5.50 16.49
CA PHE A 68 13.76 -6.38 17.62
C PHE A 68 14.95 -6.52 18.57
N GLU A 69 16.18 -6.68 18.05
CA GLU A 69 17.38 -6.72 18.88
C GLU A 69 17.56 -5.41 19.66
N ALA A 70 17.45 -4.25 18.98
CA ALA A 70 17.56 -2.94 19.63
C ALA A 70 16.45 -2.70 20.66
N ALA A 71 15.22 -3.15 20.40
CA ALA A 71 14.12 -3.06 21.36
C ALA A 71 14.39 -3.94 22.59
N THR A 72 14.86 -5.16 22.39
CA THR A 72 15.17 -6.11 23.47
C THR A 72 16.38 -5.65 24.31
N GLN A 73 17.38 -5.04 23.67
CA GLN A 73 18.52 -4.40 24.36
C GLN A 73 18.04 -3.27 25.28
N ARG A 74 17.17 -2.38 24.77
CA ARG A 74 16.60 -1.29 25.58
C ARG A 74 15.75 -1.80 26.73
N MET A 75 15.02 -2.90 26.53
CA MET A 75 14.27 -3.56 27.61
C MET A 75 15.22 -4.08 28.71
N PHE A 76 16.37 -4.64 28.34
CA PHE A 76 17.37 -5.10 29.31
C PHE A 76 18.00 -3.96 30.11
N ASP A 77 18.34 -2.85 29.44
CA ASP A 77 18.91 -1.68 30.10
C ASP A 77 17.92 -1.05 31.08
N GLN A 78 16.64 -0.97 30.71
CA GLN A 78 15.58 -0.43 31.57
C GLN A 78 15.31 -1.30 32.80
N ILE A 79 15.34 -2.64 32.67
CA ILE A 79 15.23 -3.55 33.81
C ILE A 79 16.41 -3.37 34.76
N ASN A 80 17.62 -3.25 34.20
CA ASN A 80 18.83 -3.05 34.99
C ASN A 80 18.78 -1.72 35.76
N ASP A 81 18.35 -0.63 35.12
CA ASP A 81 18.18 0.68 35.75
C ASP A 81 17.11 0.68 36.84
N ALA A 82 15.96 0.04 36.61
CA ALA A 82 14.89 -0.06 37.60
C ALA A 82 15.32 -0.85 38.85
N VAL A 83 16.12 -1.91 38.68
CA VAL A 83 16.68 -2.69 39.80
C VAL A 83 17.73 -1.89 40.57
N VAL A 84 18.65 -1.21 39.87
CA VAL A 84 19.66 -0.35 40.50
C VAL A 84 19.00 0.78 41.29
N LYS A 85 17.95 1.38 40.73
CA LYS A 85 17.19 2.46 41.38
C LYS A 85 16.42 1.97 42.60
N GLY A 86 15.76 0.80 42.53
CA GLY A 86 15.07 0.19 43.67
C GLY A 86 16.02 -0.23 44.81
N VAL A 87 17.25 -0.65 44.49
CA VAL A 87 18.29 -0.94 45.49
C VAL A 87 18.83 0.34 46.13
N ALA A 88 19.04 1.40 45.34
CA ALA A 88 19.49 2.70 45.85
C ALA A 88 18.44 3.37 46.76
N GLU A 89 17.15 3.29 46.40
CA GLU A 89 16.02 3.80 47.20
C GLU A 89 15.85 3.00 48.51
N SER A 90 16.17 1.71 48.50
CA SER A 90 16.18 0.86 49.70
C SER A 90 17.35 1.15 50.65
N ALA A 91 18.46 1.71 50.14
CA ALA A 91 19.62 2.08 50.95
C ALA A 91 19.49 3.49 51.57
N ALA A 92 18.69 4.38 50.98
CA ALA A 92 18.47 5.74 51.46
C ALA A 92 17.42 5.86 52.59
N THR A 93 16.62 4.81 52.83
CA THR A 93 15.56 4.80 53.83
C THR A 93 15.87 3.78 54.92
N GLY A 94 16.59 4.21 55.94
CA GLY A 94 16.97 3.37 57.08
C GLY A 94 15.76 2.88 57.89
N GLY A 95 15.59 1.56 57.91
CA GLY A 95 15.16 0.74 59.05
C GLY A 95 13.73 0.90 59.59
N ALA A 96 12.86 -0.09 59.35
CA ALA A 96 12.14 -0.83 60.39
C ALA A 96 11.18 -1.87 59.79
N ASN A 97 11.18 -3.05 60.39
CA ASN A 97 10.27 -4.17 60.24
C ASN A 97 8.86 -3.84 59.71
N GLY A 98 8.51 -4.43 58.57
CA GLY A 98 7.14 -4.56 58.10
C GLY A 98 7.14 -5.52 56.92
N ALA A 99 6.58 -6.72 57.12
CA ALA A 99 6.45 -7.75 56.10
C ALA A 99 6.01 -7.13 54.76
N VAL A 100 6.88 -7.20 53.75
CA VAL A 100 6.53 -6.90 52.37
C VAL A 100 5.53 -7.97 51.95
N ARG A 101 4.26 -7.65 52.19
CA ARG A 101 3.13 -8.32 51.57
C ARG A 101 3.31 -8.10 50.08
N VAL A 102 3.90 -9.10 49.42
CA VAL A 102 3.83 -9.28 47.98
C VAL A 102 2.33 -9.32 47.66
N ARG A 103 1.76 -8.16 47.33
CA ARG A 103 0.56 -8.14 46.51
C ARG A 103 0.99 -8.86 45.23
N PRO A 104 0.22 -9.80 44.68
CA PRO A 104 0.22 -9.98 43.24
C PRO A 104 -0.43 -8.70 42.69
N ALA A 105 0.34 -7.61 42.68
CA ALA A 105 0.04 -6.46 41.87
C ALA A 105 0.23 -6.95 40.44
N ALA A 106 -0.82 -6.78 39.65
CA ALA A 106 -0.88 -7.10 38.24
C ALA A 106 0.45 -6.81 37.54
N ALA A 107 0.82 -7.69 36.63
CA ALA A 107 1.99 -7.58 35.76
C ALA A 107 2.30 -6.11 35.42
N PRO A 108 3.54 -5.63 35.62
CA PRO A 108 3.90 -4.29 35.17
C PRO A 108 3.89 -4.33 33.64
N ALA A 109 2.86 -3.71 33.06
CA ALA A 109 2.80 -3.40 31.66
C ALA A 109 4.04 -2.55 31.31
N VAL A 110 4.88 -3.07 30.43
CA VAL A 110 5.90 -2.31 29.73
C VAL A 110 5.15 -1.20 28.98
N PRO A 111 5.49 0.09 29.12
CA PRO A 111 4.96 1.09 28.22
C PRO A 111 5.67 0.93 26.88
N SER A 112 5.26 -0.08 26.10
CA SER A 112 5.23 0.08 24.66
C SER A 112 4.30 1.26 24.43
N LEU A 113 4.83 2.42 24.03
CA LEU A 113 3.99 3.49 23.49
C LEU A 113 3.09 2.83 22.47
N SER A 114 1.79 2.88 22.73
CA SER A 114 0.82 2.34 21.79
C SER A 114 0.94 3.16 20.50
N PRO A 115 0.78 2.56 19.31
CA PRO A 115 0.78 3.31 18.05
C PRO A 115 -0.16 4.52 18.09
N GLN A 116 -1.23 4.42 18.88
CA GLN A 116 -2.18 5.49 19.14
C GLN A 116 -1.61 6.67 19.93
N GLU A 117 -0.73 6.44 20.92
CA GLU A 117 -0.07 7.52 21.68
C GLU A 117 0.92 8.28 20.80
N GLU A 118 1.70 7.58 19.96
CA GLU A 118 2.63 8.23 19.03
C GLU A 118 1.90 9.05 17.97
N ILE A 119 0.79 8.54 17.43
CA ILE A 119 -0.09 9.30 16.52
C ILE A 119 -0.68 10.51 17.23
N SER A 120 -1.08 10.38 18.50
CA SER A 120 -1.63 11.51 19.26
C SER A 120 -0.63 12.62 19.52
N GLU A 121 0.66 12.28 19.66
CA GLU A 121 1.75 13.24 19.79
C GLU A 121 1.99 13.99 18.47
N LEU A 122 2.04 13.28 17.34
CA LEU A 122 2.15 13.89 16.01
C LEU A 122 0.96 14.82 15.68
N LEU A 123 -0.25 14.48 16.15
CA LEU A 123 -1.42 15.35 16.03
C LEU A 123 -1.27 16.65 16.83
N ALA A 124 -0.60 16.62 17.98
CA ALA A 124 -0.34 17.80 18.79
C ALA A 124 0.70 18.74 18.13
N GLU A 125 1.62 18.18 17.36
CA GLU A 125 2.62 18.93 16.60
C GLU A 125 2.10 19.46 15.25
N ASN A 126 0.87 19.14 14.86
CA ASN A 126 0.24 19.42 13.55
C ASN A 126 0.90 18.65 12.39
N GLU A 127 1.59 17.55 12.68
CA GLU A 127 2.21 16.67 11.69
C GLU A 127 1.22 15.61 11.18
N TYR A 128 0.15 16.09 10.52
CA TYR A 128 -0.95 15.23 10.06
C TYR A 128 -0.52 14.19 9.02
N ASN A 129 0.39 14.54 8.11
CA ASN A 129 0.89 13.62 7.08
C ASN A 129 1.66 12.44 7.67
N GLU A 130 2.53 12.68 8.67
CA GLU A 130 3.26 11.61 9.35
C GLU A 130 2.33 10.74 10.21
N ALA A 131 1.43 11.37 10.96
CA ALA A 131 0.41 10.67 11.74
C ALA A 131 -0.43 9.72 10.86
N MET A 132 -0.86 10.20 9.69
CA MET A 132 -1.65 9.43 8.74
C MET A 132 -0.83 8.32 8.07
N MET A 133 0.41 8.59 7.65
CA MET A 133 1.31 7.55 7.10
C MET A 133 1.54 6.43 8.11
N LYS A 134 1.73 6.78 9.38
CA LYS A 134 1.95 5.81 10.46
C LYS A 134 0.72 4.94 10.67
N ALA A 135 -0.47 5.54 10.72
CA ALA A 135 -1.73 4.79 10.80
C ALA A 135 -1.95 3.85 9.60
N LEU A 136 -1.64 4.31 8.37
CA LEU A 136 -1.74 3.51 7.16
C LEU A 136 -0.71 2.36 7.14
N GLY A 137 0.47 2.58 7.73
CA GLY A 137 1.54 1.59 7.84
C GLY A 137 1.21 0.41 8.76
N GLU A 138 0.45 0.64 9.84
CA GLU A 138 0.07 -0.37 10.83
C GLU A 138 -0.94 -1.42 10.31
N LYS A 139 -1.53 -1.21 9.11
CA LYS A 139 -2.60 -2.05 8.53
C LYS A 139 -3.82 -2.26 9.43
N ASP A 140 -3.94 -1.47 10.50
CA ASP A 140 -5.08 -1.50 11.41
C ASP A 140 -6.13 -0.49 10.93
N LEU A 141 -7.21 -1.01 10.36
CA LEU A 141 -8.35 -0.20 9.94
C LEU A 141 -9.03 0.50 11.12
N GLY A 142 -8.99 -0.09 12.32
CA GLY A 142 -9.53 0.51 13.54
C GLY A 142 -8.78 1.79 13.91
N LEU A 143 -7.45 1.74 13.82
CA LEU A 143 -6.59 2.90 14.07
C LEU A 143 -6.80 4.02 13.04
N VAL A 144 -6.92 3.68 11.75
CA VAL A 144 -7.24 4.65 10.68
C VAL A 144 -8.62 5.26 10.91
N THR A 145 -9.62 4.45 11.25
CA THR A 145 -10.99 4.95 11.51
C THR A 145 -11.03 5.85 12.74
N TRP A 146 -10.29 5.50 13.80
CA TRP A 146 -10.12 6.35 14.97
C TRP A 146 -9.46 7.68 14.63
N LEU A 147 -8.37 7.66 13.85
CA LEU A 147 -7.67 8.87 13.41
C LEU A 147 -8.58 9.78 12.58
N CYS A 148 -9.37 9.21 11.67
CA CYS A 148 -10.40 9.93 10.91
C CYS A 148 -11.51 10.53 11.78
N GLN A 149 -11.76 10.02 12.99
CA GLN A 149 -12.70 10.63 13.95
C GLN A 149 -12.06 11.78 14.74
N GLN A 150 -10.74 11.76 14.93
CA GLN A 150 -10.01 12.82 15.64
C GLN A 150 -9.71 14.01 14.74
N LEU A 151 -9.58 13.78 13.44
CA LEU A 151 -9.24 14.79 12.46
C LEU A 151 -10.49 15.46 11.87
N ASP A 152 -10.45 16.79 11.78
CA ASP A 152 -11.47 17.57 11.09
C ASP A 152 -11.08 17.75 9.62
N THR A 153 -11.95 17.33 8.70
CA THR A 153 -11.75 17.46 7.25
C THR A 153 -11.66 18.92 6.82
N ALA A 154 -12.27 19.85 7.55
CA ALA A 154 -12.19 21.29 7.25
C ALA A 154 -10.79 21.88 7.50
N ILE A 155 -10.03 21.31 8.45
CA ILE A 155 -8.65 21.74 8.75
C ILE A 155 -7.68 21.16 7.70
N LEU A 156 -7.93 19.93 7.26
CA LEU A 156 -7.07 19.23 6.31
C LEU A 156 -7.30 19.64 4.85
N PHE A 157 -8.52 20.00 4.48
CA PHE A 157 -8.94 20.27 3.10
C PHE A 157 -9.50 21.69 2.89
N GLY A 158 -9.27 22.61 3.84
CA GLY A 158 -9.79 23.98 3.77
C GLY A 158 -9.04 24.89 2.77
N ASP A 159 -9.58 26.12 2.59
CA ASP A 159 -9.16 27.15 1.60
C ASP A 159 -7.66 27.59 1.67
N GLY A 160 -6.88 27.12 2.64
CA GLY A 160 -5.44 27.39 2.77
C GLY A 160 -4.51 26.27 2.29
N ALA A 161 -5.06 25.15 1.81
CA ALA A 161 -4.30 23.95 1.42
C ALA A 161 -3.62 24.04 0.05
N ASP A 162 -3.85 25.11 -0.71
CA ASP A 162 -3.34 25.28 -2.09
C ASP A 162 -1.81 25.53 -2.17
N GLU A 163 -1.17 26.08 -1.13
CA GLU A 163 0.30 26.30 -1.13
C GLU A 163 1.10 25.12 -0.59
N HIS A 164 0.59 24.44 0.45
CA HIS A 164 1.19 23.24 1.03
C HIS A 164 0.08 22.31 1.53
N PRO A 165 -0.34 21.31 0.74
CA PRO A 165 -1.37 20.39 1.18
C PRO A 165 -0.86 19.62 2.41
N PRO A 166 -1.62 19.63 3.53
CA PRO A 166 -1.20 19.00 4.79
C PRO A 166 -1.15 17.47 4.69
N LEU A 167 -1.67 16.89 3.62
CA LEU A 167 -1.58 15.47 3.29
C LEU A 167 -1.03 15.29 1.87
N SER A 168 -0.05 14.40 1.72
CA SER A 168 0.48 14.05 0.40
C SER A 168 -0.55 13.29 -0.44
N GLN A 169 -0.47 13.42 -1.76
CA GLN A 169 -1.37 12.73 -2.70
C GLN A 169 -1.28 11.20 -2.55
N THR A 170 -0.09 10.66 -2.28
CA THR A 170 0.11 9.24 -1.97
C THR A 170 -0.70 8.82 -0.74
N VAL A 171 -0.64 9.60 0.35
CA VAL A 171 -1.41 9.34 1.58
C VAL A 171 -2.90 9.39 1.32
N LEU A 172 -3.37 10.34 0.50
CA LEU A 172 -4.77 10.42 0.10
C LEU A 172 -5.24 9.17 -0.65
N VAL A 173 -4.47 8.68 -1.63
CA VAL A 173 -4.80 7.46 -2.38
C VAL A 173 -4.81 6.23 -1.47
N CYS A 174 -3.83 6.10 -0.57
CA CYS A 174 -3.76 5.00 0.39
C CYS A 174 -4.91 5.04 1.39
N LEU A 175 -5.25 6.22 1.91
CA LEU A 175 -6.38 6.40 2.81
C LEU A 175 -7.70 6.05 2.11
N LEU A 176 -7.88 6.53 0.88
CA LEU A 176 -9.04 6.22 0.07
C LEU A 176 -9.18 4.70 -0.17
N GLN A 177 -8.08 4.02 -0.47
CA GLN A 177 -8.04 2.57 -0.62
C GLN A 177 -8.43 1.86 0.69
N GLN A 178 -7.87 2.30 1.82
CA GLN A 178 -8.09 1.66 3.11
C GLN A 178 -9.52 1.84 3.62
N LEU A 179 -10.11 3.04 3.44
CA LEU A 179 -11.52 3.29 3.75
C LEU A 179 -12.45 2.46 2.84
N GLY A 180 -12.06 2.27 1.58
CA GLY A 180 -12.78 1.45 0.59
C GLY A 180 -12.74 -0.06 0.83
N ALA A 181 -11.72 -0.55 1.54
CA ALA A 181 -11.54 -1.99 1.79
C ALA A 181 -12.65 -2.58 2.68
N GLN A 182 -13.22 -1.78 3.59
CA GLN A 182 -14.26 -2.23 4.51
C GLN A 182 -15.28 -1.11 4.79
N LEU A 183 -16.33 -1.08 3.99
CA LEU A 183 -17.38 -0.05 4.06
C LEU A 183 -18.52 -0.35 5.06
N SER A 184 -18.56 -1.56 5.65
CA SER A 184 -19.65 -1.98 6.54
C SER A 184 -19.61 -1.37 7.94
N THR A 185 -18.47 -0.79 8.35
CA THR A 185 -18.30 -0.12 9.65
C THR A 185 -18.11 1.38 9.44
N ASP A 186 -18.77 2.20 10.27
CA ASP A 186 -18.70 3.66 10.23
C ASP A 186 -18.91 4.24 8.82
N THR A 187 -19.87 3.66 8.08
CA THR A 187 -20.12 3.95 6.66
C THR A 187 -20.27 5.44 6.37
N THR A 188 -21.01 6.18 7.19
CA THR A 188 -21.22 7.62 6.99
C THR A 188 -19.91 8.42 7.07
N LEU A 189 -19.10 8.17 8.10
CA LEU A 189 -17.79 8.83 8.28
C LEU A 189 -16.86 8.51 7.12
N LYS A 190 -16.79 7.23 6.72
CA LYS A 190 -15.92 6.80 5.62
C LYS A 190 -16.34 7.44 4.30
N LEU A 191 -17.63 7.51 4.00
CA LEU A 191 -18.13 8.12 2.77
C LEU A 191 -17.88 9.64 2.74
N GLU A 192 -17.98 10.32 3.88
CA GLU A 192 -17.65 11.74 4.01
C GLU A 192 -16.15 11.97 3.75
N TRP A 193 -15.27 11.21 4.40
CA TRP A 193 -13.83 11.27 4.15
C TRP A 193 -13.47 10.94 2.71
N MET A 194 -14.05 9.89 2.14
CA MET A 194 -13.84 9.53 0.75
C MET A 194 -14.26 10.67 -0.19
N LYS A 195 -15.35 11.37 0.12
CA LYS A 195 -15.83 12.51 -0.69
C LYS A 195 -14.84 13.65 -0.67
N GLU A 196 -14.37 14.05 0.51
CA GLU A 196 -13.41 15.15 0.63
C GLU A 196 -12.06 14.80 -0.02
N ILE A 197 -11.59 13.56 0.15
CA ILE A 197 -10.40 13.07 -0.56
C ILE A 197 -10.60 13.12 -2.09
N SER A 198 -11.77 12.70 -2.58
CA SER A 198 -12.08 12.69 -4.02
C SER A 198 -12.07 14.08 -4.64
N LEU A 199 -12.41 15.12 -3.87
CA LEU A 199 -12.43 16.50 -4.33
C LEU A 199 -11.05 17.15 -4.35
N ASN A 200 -10.14 16.69 -3.47
CA ASN A 200 -8.78 17.22 -3.31
C ASN A 200 -7.70 16.36 -3.98
N LEU A 201 -8.08 15.24 -4.58
CA LEU A 201 -7.16 14.36 -5.30
C LEU A 201 -6.80 14.98 -6.65
N ASP A 202 -5.52 15.28 -6.83
CA ASP A 202 -5.00 15.74 -8.12
C ASP A 202 -4.62 14.54 -8.99
N LYS A 203 -5.47 14.23 -9.97
CA LYS A 203 -5.29 13.09 -10.88
C LYS A 203 -4.10 13.26 -11.83
N ASP A 204 -3.59 14.49 -11.99
CA ASP A 204 -2.48 14.82 -12.89
C ASP A 204 -1.12 14.82 -12.16
N CYS A 205 -1.09 14.55 -10.86
CA CYS A 205 0.14 14.46 -10.08
C CYS A 205 1.01 13.28 -10.53
N GLU A 206 2.26 13.56 -10.91
CA GLU A 206 3.22 12.61 -11.49
C GLU A 206 3.50 11.40 -10.55
N ASP A 207 3.52 11.64 -9.24
CA ASP A 207 3.80 10.63 -8.22
C ASP A 207 2.70 9.56 -8.11
N ILE A 208 1.44 9.92 -8.41
CA ILE A 208 0.29 9.02 -8.26
C ILE A 208 -0.28 8.52 -9.59
N ALA A 209 0.06 9.18 -10.70
CA ALA A 209 -0.50 8.91 -12.03
C ALA A 209 -0.36 7.45 -12.49
N THR A 210 0.67 6.74 -12.00
CA THR A 210 0.95 5.34 -12.38
C THR A 210 0.00 4.34 -11.72
N TYR A 211 -0.43 4.57 -10.47
CA TYR A 211 -1.21 3.59 -9.69
C TYR A 211 -2.59 4.09 -9.26
N ALA A 212 -2.81 5.40 -9.18
CA ALA A 212 -4.10 5.98 -8.79
C ALA A 212 -5.27 5.47 -9.66
N PRO A 213 -5.16 5.37 -11.01
CA PRO A 213 -6.26 4.87 -11.84
C PRO A 213 -6.70 3.45 -11.48
N ASP A 214 -5.75 2.55 -11.18
CA ASP A 214 -6.04 1.18 -10.80
C ASP A 214 -6.69 1.10 -9.42
N VAL A 215 -6.21 1.89 -8.45
CA VAL A 215 -6.82 1.98 -7.11
C VAL A 215 -8.25 2.51 -7.19
N LEU A 216 -8.49 3.58 -7.95
CA LEU A 216 -9.83 4.16 -8.14
C LEU A 216 -10.79 3.17 -8.82
N LYS A 217 -10.29 2.39 -9.79
CA LYS A 217 -11.07 1.34 -10.45
C LYS A 217 -11.43 0.22 -9.49
N GLN A 218 -10.48 -0.25 -8.68
CA GLN A 218 -10.73 -1.28 -7.66
C GLN A 218 -11.75 -0.79 -6.63
N LEU A 219 -11.61 0.45 -6.19
CA LEU A 219 -12.54 1.09 -5.26
C LEU A 219 -13.95 1.17 -5.84
N THR A 220 -14.10 1.57 -7.11
CA THR A 220 -15.40 1.59 -7.78
C THR A 220 -16.07 0.21 -7.80
N VAL A 221 -15.29 -0.85 -8.00
CA VAL A 221 -15.82 -2.24 -7.94
C VAL A 221 -16.23 -2.60 -6.52
N ALA A 222 -15.41 -2.27 -5.51
CA ALA A 222 -15.74 -2.49 -4.11
C ALA A 222 -17.02 -1.74 -3.70
N MET A 223 -17.15 -0.48 -4.09
CA MET A 223 -18.34 0.35 -3.84
C MET A 223 -19.59 -0.19 -4.53
N LYS A 224 -19.50 -0.71 -5.76
CA LYS A 224 -20.63 -1.38 -6.44
C LYS A 224 -21.07 -2.64 -5.72
N SER A 225 -20.11 -3.43 -5.23
CA SER A 225 -20.40 -4.62 -4.44
C SER A 225 -21.10 -4.25 -3.12
N PHE A 226 -20.63 -3.19 -2.45
CA PHE A 226 -21.23 -2.66 -1.23
C PHE A 226 -22.60 -2.02 -1.47
N ALA A 227 -22.81 -1.29 -2.57
CA ALA A 227 -24.10 -0.70 -2.92
C ALA A 227 -25.22 -1.75 -3.10
N SER A 228 -24.86 -3.01 -3.34
CA SER A 228 -25.79 -4.13 -3.43
C SER A 228 -26.24 -4.66 -2.05
N THR A 229 -25.52 -4.34 -0.97
CA THR A 229 -25.86 -4.75 0.40
C THR A 229 -27.00 -3.90 0.98
N PRO A 230 -27.69 -4.39 2.03
CA PRO A 230 -28.76 -3.62 2.69
C PRO A 230 -28.29 -2.28 3.26
N GLU A 231 -27.07 -2.24 3.79
CA GLU A 231 -26.43 -1.04 4.34
C GLU A 231 -26.07 -0.05 3.24
N GLY A 232 -25.46 -0.52 2.14
CA GLY A 232 -25.10 0.34 1.01
C GLY A 232 -26.31 0.93 0.28
N ARG A 233 -27.50 0.33 0.40
CA ARG A 233 -28.74 0.91 -0.14
C ARG A 233 -29.17 2.18 0.59
N LEU A 234 -28.83 2.34 1.86
CA LEU A 234 -29.13 3.56 2.63
C LEU A 234 -28.33 4.76 2.11
N HIS A 235 -27.09 4.52 1.68
CA HIS A 235 -26.16 5.53 1.17
C HIS A 235 -26.02 5.51 -0.36
N SER A 236 -27.04 5.02 -1.06
CA SER A 236 -27.01 4.79 -2.52
C SER A 236 -26.77 6.08 -3.32
N THR A 237 -27.17 7.23 -2.79
CA THR A 237 -26.94 8.54 -3.44
C THR A 237 -25.49 9.00 -3.27
N GLU A 238 -24.91 8.94 -2.06
CA GLU A 238 -23.51 9.29 -1.85
C GLU A 238 -22.58 8.36 -2.63
N LEU A 239 -22.82 7.05 -2.60
CA LEU A 239 -22.03 6.06 -3.35
C LEU A 239 -22.06 6.36 -4.86
N ARG A 240 -23.21 6.74 -5.42
CA ARG A 240 -23.32 7.10 -6.85
C ARG A 240 -22.59 8.39 -7.20
N LEU A 241 -22.60 9.38 -6.32
CA LEU A 241 -21.87 10.63 -6.52
C LEU A 241 -20.37 10.37 -6.49
N LEU A 242 -19.89 9.64 -5.48
CA LEU A 242 -18.48 9.25 -5.34
C LEU A 242 -17.99 8.47 -6.56
N MET A 243 -18.72 7.44 -7.00
CA MET A 243 -18.38 6.66 -8.20
C MET A 243 -18.38 7.48 -9.51
N ARG A 244 -18.91 8.69 -9.51
CA ARG A 244 -18.90 9.59 -10.68
C ARG A 244 -17.74 10.59 -10.63
N VAL A 245 -17.30 10.95 -9.43
CA VAL A 245 -16.17 11.86 -9.19
C VAL A 245 -14.83 11.11 -9.29
N LEU A 246 -14.79 9.89 -8.76
CA LEU A 246 -13.66 8.97 -8.84
C LEU A 246 -13.46 8.45 -10.27
#